data_AF-A0A1V5VKC6-F1
#
_entry.id   AF-A0A1V5VKC6-F1
#
_cell.length_a   1.000
_cell.length_b   1.000
_cell.length_c   1.000
_cell.angle_alpha   90.00
_cell.angle_beta   90.00
_cell.angle_gamma   90.00
#
_symmetry.space_group_name_H-M   'P 1'
#
loop_
_entity.id
_entity.type
_entity.pdbx_description
1 polymer ?
#
loop_
_entity_poly.entity_id
_entity_poly.type
_entity_poly.pdbx_seq_one_letter_code
_entity_poly.pdbx_strand_id
1 'polypeptide(L)'
;MKAKQISTILISVMFSLNAFALTIGNWQGAPQGDPNVPAGSGKWTDAYWNKPPVRLPLGPSVSGNEIKIIKSGSSCVLDCNVGSYECKLSIGGGADLIAAPKLEIVNGGSVGMGEIRVGSGGSSANGGFGGLFQTGGTLTLNHKLYIGRFGTSSTNPNEGKGFYTISGGTLTYAAANSEGGLYVGAAGSDGQAEGTFTVAGKGGKINVRKLYVGSDGKNAKGTGTLEFELEPDGVSAINVAEAVLLDASADESKAILVVNADMSAPKTDIVLINIEGANSATGVFDTINGAAAAEGCDVLLKAGDGDYNYKLTYKGGSGNDIALKYVKLTPKAQAADANAAKK
;
A
#
# COMPACT_ATOMS: atom_id res chain seq x y z
N MET A 1 -6.51 -35.31 -16.58
CA MET A 1 -7.16 -35.68 -15.29
C MET A 1 -6.06 -36.21 -14.37
N LYS A 2 -5.71 -35.62 -13.22
CA LYS A 2 -6.49 -34.81 -12.27
C LYS A 2 -5.64 -33.68 -11.63
N ALA A 3 -6.34 -32.58 -11.34
CA ALA A 3 -6.31 -31.72 -10.14
C ALA A 3 -5.00 -31.05 -9.69
N LYS A 4 -4.87 -29.75 -10.01
CA LYS A 4 -4.21 -28.75 -9.14
C LYS A 4 -5.27 -28.04 -8.31
N GLN A 5 -5.07 -28.04 -7.00
CA GLN A 5 -5.90 -27.38 -6.00
C GLN A 5 -5.85 -25.86 -6.18
N ILE A 6 -7.02 -25.23 -6.25
CA ILE A 6 -7.21 -23.79 -6.11
C ILE A 6 -7.53 -23.55 -4.65
N SER A 7 -6.64 -22.84 -3.94
CA SER A 7 -6.89 -22.36 -2.59
C SER A 7 -7.55 -21.00 -2.68
N THR A 8 -8.89 -20.97 -2.62
CA THR A 8 -9.67 -19.75 -2.45
C THR A 8 -9.68 -19.38 -0.97
N ILE A 9 -9.10 -18.23 -0.61
CA ILE A 9 -9.20 -17.68 0.75
C ILE A 9 -10.49 -16.85 0.82
N LEU A 10 -11.46 -17.34 1.57
CA LEU A 10 -12.74 -16.68 1.84
C LEU A 10 -12.59 -15.79 3.08
N ILE A 11 -12.59 -14.47 2.92
CA ILE A 11 -12.63 -13.51 4.05
C ILE A 11 -14.08 -13.09 4.28
N SER A 12 -14.62 -13.45 5.44
CA SER A 12 -15.98 -13.10 5.86
C SER A 12 -15.98 -11.72 6.54
N VAL A 13 -16.80 -10.80 6.02
CA VAL A 13 -17.00 -9.44 6.56
C VAL A 13 -18.15 -9.46 7.57
N MET A 14 -17.94 -8.94 8.78
CA MET A 14 -19.02 -8.55 9.69
C MET A 14 -18.96 -7.04 9.96
N PHE A 15 -20.10 -6.38 9.77
CA PHE A 15 -20.31 -4.95 10.06
C PHE A 15 -20.77 -4.73 11.50
N SER A 16 -20.28 -3.67 12.14
CA SER A 16 -21.01 -2.99 13.21
C SER A 16 -20.80 -1.47 13.14
N LEU A 17 -21.91 -0.73 13.15
CA LEU A 17 -22.00 0.73 13.21
C LEU A 17 -21.97 1.20 14.67
N ASN A 18 -21.17 2.23 14.97
CA ASN A 18 -21.52 3.46 15.70
C ASN A 18 -20.25 4.28 16.02
N ALA A 19 -20.31 5.60 15.78
CA ALA A 19 -19.18 6.52 15.81
C ALA A 19 -18.98 7.21 17.17
N PHE A 20 -17.74 7.32 17.66
CA PHE A 20 -17.22 8.41 18.51
C PHE A 20 -15.68 8.52 18.36
N ALA A 21 -15.13 9.74 18.48
CA ALA A 21 -13.70 10.07 18.37
C ALA A 21 -13.08 10.33 19.76
N LEU A 22 -11.85 9.84 20.01
CA LEU A 22 -11.17 9.93 21.31
C LEU A 22 -9.62 10.02 21.18
N THR A 23 -9.00 10.95 21.91
CA THR A 23 -7.53 11.04 22.10
C THR A 23 -7.01 9.96 23.07
N ILE A 24 -5.89 9.29 22.74
CA ILE A 24 -5.39 8.11 23.47
C ILE A 24 -4.32 8.42 24.51
N GLY A 25 -4.48 7.76 25.66
CA GLY A 25 -3.41 7.32 26.54
C GLY A 25 -3.44 5.82 26.84
N ASN A 26 -2.31 5.14 26.55
CA ASN A 26 -1.78 3.80 26.92
C ASN A 26 -2.70 2.57 27.04
N TRP A 27 -2.43 1.52 26.25
CA TRP A 27 -3.19 0.26 26.23
C TRP A 27 -2.35 -0.98 26.56
N GLN A 28 -1.69 -0.97 27.72
CA GLN A 28 -1.37 -2.20 28.44
C GLN A 28 -1.44 -1.96 29.95
N GLY A 29 -2.41 -2.61 30.61
CA GLY A 29 -2.44 -2.74 32.07
C GLY A 29 -3.58 -2.06 32.83
N ALA A 30 -4.50 -1.33 32.18
CA ALA A 30 -5.69 -0.84 32.87
C ALA A 30 -6.74 -1.97 32.97
N PRO A 31 -7.11 -2.44 34.18
CA PRO A 31 -8.19 -3.40 34.33
C PRO A 31 -9.51 -2.84 33.78
N GLN A 32 -10.37 -3.72 33.27
CA GLN A 32 -11.71 -3.37 32.82
C GLN A 32 -12.45 -2.59 33.94
N GLY A 33 -12.79 -1.32 33.70
CA GLY A 33 -13.43 -0.45 34.70
C GLY A 33 -12.52 0.52 35.45
N ASP A 34 -11.25 0.70 35.05
CA ASP A 34 -10.42 1.78 35.58
C ASP A 34 -11.01 3.16 35.21
N PRO A 35 -11.33 4.04 36.18
CA PRO A 35 -11.92 5.36 35.92
C PRO A 35 -10.97 6.32 35.18
N ASN A 36 -9.69 5.97 35.01
CA ASN A 36 -8.73 6.69 34.18
C ASN A 36 -8.69 6.17 32.73
N VAL A 37 -9.47 5.14 32.40
CA VAL A 37 -9.72 4.71 31.02
C VAL A 37 -10.70 5.69 30.40
N PRO A 38 -10.27 6.51 29.43
CA PRO A 38 -11.19 7.46 28.82
C PRO A 38 -12.20 6.69 27.96
N ALA A 39 -13.48 7.04 28.06
CA ALA A 39 -14.55 6.34 27.36
C ALA A 39 -14.35 6.36 25.83
N GLY A 40 -14.43 5.20 25.15
CA GLY A 40 -14.39 5.10 23.68
C GLY A 40 -13.03 4.72 23.06
N SER A 41 -12.14 4.12 23.83
CA SER A 41 -10.72 3.95 23.54
C SER A 41 -10.30 2.78 22.64
N GLY A 42 -11.25 2.13 21.97
CA GLY A 42 -10.98 1.03 21.04
C GLY A 42 -10.41 -0.23 21.72
N LYS A 43 -10.40 -1.35 21.00
CA LYS A 43 -9.79 -2.62 21.46
C LYS A 43 -8.40 -2.79 20.85
N TRP A 44 -7.39 -2.17 21.44
CA TRP A 44 -5.96 -2.35 21.10
C TRP A 44 -5.42 -3.67 21.61
N THR A 45 -5.98 -4.79 21.16
CA THR A 45 -5.50 -6.11 21.52
C THR A 45 -4.09 -6.28 20.93
N ASP A 46 -3.09 -6.63 21.76
CA ASP A 46 -1.72 -6.97 21.36
C ASP A 46 -0.78 -5.86 20.82
N ALA A 47 -1.03 -4.58 21.08
CA ALA A 47 -0.05 -3.51 20.86
C ALA A 47 0.87 -3.31 22.10
N TYR A 48 2.19 -3.10 21.91
CA TYR A 48 3.16 -2.95 23.01
C TYR A 48 4.05 -1.71 22.79
N TRP A 49 4.28 -0.90 23.83
CA TRP A 49 5.31 0.14 23.83
C TRP A 49 6.59 -0.39 24.51
N ASN A 50 7.75 0.03 24.01
CA ASN A 50 9.05 -0.42 24.52
C ASN A 50 9.22 -0.13 26.03
N LYS A 51 9.24 -1.20 26.85
CA LYS A 51 9.46 -1.28 28.33
C LYS A 51 8.33 -0.73 29.22
N PRO A 52 7.65 -1.57 30.03
CA PRO A 52 6.72 -1.10 31.06
C PRO A 52 7.43 -0.65 32.36
N PRO A 53 6.81 0.24 33.18
CA PRO A 53 5.64 1.05 32.92
C PRO A 53 6.05 2.44 32.40
N VAL A 54 5.76 2.74 31.13
CA VAL A 54 6.03 4.06 30.55
C VAL A 54 4.78 4.92 30.72
N ARG A 55 4.92 6.03 31.47
CA ARG A 55 4.04 7.19 31.32
C ARG A 55 4.16 7.67 29.88
N LEU A 56 3.03 7.80 29.20
CA LEU A 56 2.91 8.36 27.86
C LEU A 56 3.83 9.57 27.68
N PRO A 57 4.35 9.83 26.47
CA PRO A 57 5.05 11.07 26.26
C PRO A 57 4.13 12.22 26.64
N LEU A 58 4.70 13.11 27.46
CA LEU A 58 4.21 14.46 27.68
C LEU A 58 4.12 15.13 26.31
N GLY A 59 2.94 15.06 25.70
CA GLY A 59 2.59 15.80 24.49
C GLY A 59 3.10 15.24 23.14
N PRO A 60 2.47 15.69 22.04
CA PRO A 60 2.66 15.23 20.67
C PRO A 60 4.01 15.64 20.01
N SER A 61 5.02 16.05 20.78
CA SER A 61 6.20 16.77 20.24
C SER A 61 7.56 16.25 20.73
N VAL A 62 7.62 15.09 21.42
CA VAL A 62 8.90 14.50 21.83
C VAL A 62 9.42 13.58 20.72
N SER A 63 10.44 14.05 19.99
CA SER A 63 11.15 13.29 18.96
C SER A 63 11.71 11.97 19.52
N GLY A 64 11.48 10.86 18.83
CA GLY A 64 12.08 9.55 19.17
C GLY A 64 11.11 8.50 19.71
N ASN A 65 9.87 8.87 20.05
CA ASN A 65 8.85 7.91 20.46
C ASN A 65 8.37 7.04 19.30
N GLU A 66 8.11 5.76 19.60
CA GLU A 66 7.71 4.75 18.61
C GLU A 66 6.67 3.79 19.21
N ILE A 67 5.50 3.70 18.56
CA ILE A 67 4.50 2.65 18.75
C ILE A 67 4.96 1.40 18.01
N LYS A 68 4.80 0.23 18.63
CA LYS A 68 5.23 -1.05 18.05
C LYS A 68 4.11 -2.08 18.03
N ILE A 69 3.86 -2.64 16.85
CA ILE A 69 3.02 -3.80 16.60
C ILE A 69 3.95 -4.90 16.08
N ILE A 70 4.51 -5.67 17.02
CA ILE A 70 5.65 -6.57 16.75
C ILE A 70 5.45 -8.01 17.22
N LYS A 71 4.33 -8.30 17.88
CA LYS A 71 4.03 -9.65 18.35
C LYS A 71 3.66 -10.51 17.15
N SER A 72 4.44 -11.56 16.90
CA SER A 72 4.17 -12.51 15.82
C SER A 72 2.71 -13.00 15.85
N GLY A 73 2.05 -12.94 14.70
CA GLY A 73 0.66 -13.36 14.50
C GLY A 73 -0.40 -12.44 15.13
N SER A 74 -0.02 -11.30 15.73
CA SER A 74 -1.00 -10.37 16.29
C SER A 74 -1.73 -9.58 15.19
N SER A 75 -3.01 -9.31 15.39
CA SER A 75 -3.74 -8.29 14.64
C SER A 75 -4.29 -7.22 15.58
N CYS A 76 -3.92 -5.97 15.30
CA CYS A 76 -4.44 -4.79 15.98
C CYS A 76 -5.48 -4.14 15.07
N VAL A 77 -6.69 -3.88 15.59
CA VAL A 77 -7.77 -3.24 14.83
C VAL A 77 -7.98 -1.82 15.34
N LEU A 78 -8.04 -0.86 14.42
CA LEU A 78 -8.36 0.54 14.66
C LEU A 78 -9.74 0.85 14.07
N ASP A 79 -10.73 0.96 14.95
CA ASP A 79 -12.15 1.20 14.64
C ASP A 79 -12.68 2.54 15.19
N CYS A 80 -11.83 3.34 15.82
CA CYS A 80 -12.17 4.68 16.31
C CYS A 80 -11.15 5.73 15.87
N ASN A 81 -11.54 7.01 15.96
CA ASN A 81 -10.62 8.11 15.72
C ASN A 81 -9.73 8.30 16.93
N VAL A 82 -8.43 8.11 16.73
CA VAL A 82 -7.40 8.16 17.76
C VAL A 82 -6.54 9.42 17.68
N GLY A 83 -6.79 10.28 16.70
CA GLY A 83 -6.08 11.54 16.51
C GLY A 83 -4.79 11.42 15.70
N SER A 84 -4.01 12.50 15.71
CA SER A 84 -2.77 12.63 14.94
C SER A 84 -1.57 12.81 15.86
N TYR A 85 -0.46 12.15 15.54
CA TYR A 85 0.75 12.08 16.36
C TYR A 85 1.99 12.28 15.50
N GLU A 86 3.01 12.98 16.01
CA GLU A 86 4.31 13.13 15.33
C GLU A 86 5.30 11.98 15.60
N CYS A 87 4.86 10.95 16.35
CA CYS A 87 5.70 9.81 16.68
C CYS A 87 5.78 8.78 15.53
N LYS A 88 6.64 7.78 15.71
CA LYS A 88 6.78 6.65 14.79
C LYS A 88 5.75 5.57 15.10
N LEU A 89 5.31 4.85 14.07
CA LEU A 89 4.57 3.60 14.17
C LEU A 89 5.32 2.52 13.39
N SER A 90 5.68 1.43 14.08
CA SER A 90 6.38 0.27 13.51
C SER A 90 5.52 -0.97 13.56
N ILE A 91 5.33 -1.59 12.40
CA ILE A 91 4.56 -2.81 12.21
C ILE A 91 5.48 -3.83 11.55
N GLY A 92 5.84 -4.89 12.28
CA GLY A 92 6.66 -5.96 11.72
C GLY A 92 7.40 -6.80 12.76
N GLY A 93 8.12 -7.81 12.30
CA GLY A 93 8.82 -8.77 13.16
C GLY A 93 8.30 -10.20 13.05
N GLY A 94 7.36 -10.46 12.13
CA GLY A 94 6.97 -11.82 11.75
C GLY A 94 8.08 -12.52 10.97
N ALA A 95 8.21 -13.83 11.16
CA ALA A 95 9.17 -14.65 10.43
C ALA A 95 8.73 -14.94 8.97
N ASP A 96 7.42 -14.89 8.73
CA ASP A 96 6.78 -15.10 7.43
C ASP A 96 5.47 -14.29 7.37
N LEU A 97 4.77 -14.35 6.23
CA LEU A 97 3.51 -13.63 6.01
C LEU A 97 2.36 -14.11 6.93
N ILE A 98 2.36 -15.37 7.35
CA ILE A 98 1.33 -15.94 8.23
C ILE A 98 1.50 -15.39 9.65
N ALA A 99 2.75 -15.30 10.08
CA ALA A 99 3.20 -14.78 11.36
C ALA A 99 3.34 -13.25 11.40
N ALA A 100 3.05 -12.55 10.29
CA ALA A 100 3.19 -11.10 10.21
C ALA A 100 2.24 -10.40 11.20
N PRO A 101 2.76 -9.50 12.06
CA PRO A 101 1.92 -8.59 12.82
C PRO A 101 1.16 -7.64 11.89
N LYS A 102 -0.09 -7.34 12.24
CA LYS A 102 -1.01 -6.57 11.39
C LYS A 102 -1.60 -5.37 12.12
N LEU A 103 -1.75 -4.27 11.41
CA LEU A 103 -2.66 -3.18 11.76
C LEU A 103 -3.79 -3.14 10.73
N GLU A 104 -5.03 -3.16 11.20
CA GLU A 104 -6.24 -3.09 10.38
C GLU A 104 -6.98 -1.78 10.71
N ILE A 105 -7.10 -0.89 9.73
CA ILE A 105 -7.86 0.36 9.84
C ILE A 105 -9.21 0.15 9.17
N VAL A 106 -10.27 0.18 9.97
CA VAL A 106 -11.63 -0.10 9.53
C VAL A 106 -12.50 1.15 9.64
N ASN A 107 -13.79 1.04 9.27
CA ASN A 107 -14.73 2.15 9.39
C ASN A 107 -14.80 2.69 10.83
N GLY A 108 -14.75 4.01 10.96
CA GLY A 108 -14.63 4.69 12.26
C GLY A 108 -13.18 4.92 12.70
N GLY A 109 -12.24 4.12 12.20
CA GLY A 109 -10.81 4.27 12.42
C GLY A 109 -10.26 5.57 11.85
N SER A 110 -9.51 6.34 12.63
CA SER A 110 -8.76 7.48 12.09
C SER A 110 -7.48 7.72 12.87
N VAL A 111 -6.35 7.79 12.17
CA VAL A 111 -5.04 7.99 12.79
C VAL A 111 -4.14 8.82 11.89
N GLY A 112 -3.41 9.77 12.48
CA GLY A 112 -2.28 10.46 11.85
C GLY A 112 -0.97 10.08 12.52
N MET A 113 0.07 9.85 11.72
CA MET A 113 1.39 9.47 12.24
C MET A 113 2.51 10.24 11.52
N GLY A 114 3.52 10.66 12.28
CA GLY A 114 4.75 11.26 11.79
C GLY A 114 5.42 10.34 10.79
N GLU A 115 5.78 9.14 11.21
CA GLU A 115 6.41 8.14 10.35
C GLU A 115 5.84 6.75 10.59
N ILE A 116 5.39 6.08 9.55
CA ILE A 116 4.87 4.72 9.60
C ILE A 116 5.86 3.79 8.89
N ARG A 117 6.12 2.62 9.48
CA ARG A 117 7.05 1.62 8.97
C ARG A 117 6.35 0.27 8.97
N VAL A 118 6.16 -0.30 7.79
CA VAL A 118 5.58 -1.62 7.58
C VAL A 118 6.69 -2.56 7.12
N GLY A 119 6.82 -3.73 7.75
CA GLY A 119 7.94 -4.66 7.56
C GLY A 119 9.14 -4.38 8.46
N SER A 120 8.98 -3.59 9.52
CA SER A 120 10.04 -3.27 10.48
C SER A 120 9.50 -3.19 11.90
N GLY A 121 10.11 -3.92 12.84
CA GLY A 121 9.78 -3.86 14.27
C GLY A 121 10.40 -2.67 15.03
N GLY A 122 10.97 -1.70 14.30
CA GLY A 122 11.60 -0.49 14.80
C GLY A 122 13.07 -0.35 14.42
N SER A 123 13.68 0.77 14.81
CA SER A 123 15.03 1.14 14.35
C SER A 123 16.13 0.14 14.72
N SER A 124 16.00 -0.55 15.85
CA SER A 124 16.96 -1.56 16.31
C SER A 124 16.46 -3.00 16.16
N ALA A 125 15.33 -3.21 15.48
CA ALA A 125 14.75 -4.54 15.34
C ALA A 125 15.29 -5.24 14.09
N ASN A 126 15.37 -6.56 14.18
CA ASN A 126 15.50 -7.42 13.02
C ASN A 126 14.33 -7.09 12.06
N GLY A 127 14.64 -6.79 10.78
CA GLY A 127 13.65 -6.74 9.71
C GLY A 127 12.86 -8.05 9.64
N GLY A 128 11.63 -7.97 9.13
CA GLY A 128 10.73 -9.12 9.01
C GLY A 128 9.45 -8.75 8.29
N PHE A 129 8.43 -9.59 8.42
CA PHE A 129 7.14 -9.37 7.78
C PHE A 129 6.24 -8.48 8.65
N GLY A 130 5.51 -7.57 8.03
CA GLY A 130 4.47 -6.75 8.67
C GLY A 130 3.38 -6.34 7.68
N GLY A 131 2.15 -6.20 8.17
CA GLY A 131 0.99 -5.89 7.36
C GLY A 131 0.23 -4.65 7.85
N LEU A 132 -0.17 -3.80 6.91
CA LEU A 132 -1.16 -2.75 7.12
C LEU A 132 -2.34 -3.06 6.19
N PHE A 133 -3.56 -2.98 6.71
CA PHE A 133 -4.77 -3.23 5.93
C PHE A 133 -5.75 -2.11 6.19
N GLN A 134 -6.27 -1.49 5.14
CA GLN A 134 -7.24 -0.42 5.26
C GLN A 134 -8.49 -0.76 4.44
N THR A 135 -9.58 -1.08 5.15
CA THR A 135 -10.89 -1.37 4.55
C THR A 135 -11.87 -0.22 4.76
N GLY A 136 -11.49 0.78 5.56
CA GLY A 136 -12.30 1.95 5.88
C GLY A 136 -11.46 3.04 6.55
N GLY A 137 -12.13 3.99 7.21
CA GLY A 137 -11.44 4.97 8.05
C GLY A 137 -10.48 5.91 7.31
N THR A 138 -9.59 6.57 8.06
CA THR A 138 -8.61 7.53 7.53
C THR A 138 -7.22 7.33 8.12
N LEU A 139 -6.22 7.18 7.25
CA LEU A 139 -4.80 7.23 7.59
C LEU A 139 -4.20 8.53 7.06
N THR A 140 -3.69 9.37 7.96
CA THR A 140 -3.02 10.63 7.61
C THR A 140 -1.50 10.50 7.76
N LEU A 141 -0.79 10.70 6.66
CA LEU A 141 0.66 10.80 6.63
C LEU A 141 1.05 12.21 7.07
N ASN A 142 1.56 12.34 8.30
CA ASN A 142 2.15 13.60 8.69
C ASN A 142 3.49 13.76 7.97
N HIS A 143 4.38 12.75 7.97
CA HIS A 143 5.59 12.80 7.15
C HIS A 143 5.66 11.67 6.13
N LYS A 144 5.86 10.43 6.58
CA LYS A 144 6.25 9.33 5.67
C LYS A 144 5.56 8.01 6.03
N LEU A 145 5.21 7.24 5.02
CA LEU A 145 4.88 5.83 5.14
C LEU A 145 5.88 5.01 4.33
N TYR A 146 6.60 4.14 5.03
CA TYR A 146 7.49 3.16 4.44
C TYR A 146 6.84 1.79 4.43
N ILE A 147 6.77 1.16 3.27
CA ILE A 147 6.37 -0.22 3.08
C ILE A 147 7.62 -0.99 2.65
N GLY A 148 8.07 -1.93 3.47
CA GLY A 148 9.30 -2.66 3.22
C GLY A 148 10.53 -1.92 3.71
N ARG A 149 10.58 -1.53 4.99
CA ARG A 149 11.73 -0.79 5.53
C ARG A 149 12.79 -1.71 6.14
N PHE A 150 14.05 -1.55 5.72
CA PHE A 150 15.18 -2.23 6.36
C PHE A 150 15.38 -1.80 7.83
N GLY A 151 15.75 -2.73 8.69
CA GLY A 151 16.21 -2.43 10.07
C GLY A 151 17.64 -1.90 10.05
N THR A 152 17.98 -0.91 10.87
CA THR A 152 19.33 -0.28 10.85
C THR A 152 20.38 -1.05 11.66
N SER A 153 20.21 -2.37 11.85
CA SER A 153 21.16 -3.18 12.62
C SER A 153 22.32 -3.63 11.74
N SER A 154 23.55 -3.27 12.12
CA SER A 154 24.78 -3.65 11.40
C SER A 154 25.11 -5.14 11.48
N THR A 155 24.48 -5.88 12.40
CA THR A 155 24.76 -7.31 12.63
C THR A 155 23.75 -8.25 12.00
N ASN A 156 22.67 -7.72 11.42
CA ASN A 156 21.64 -8.51 10.76
C ASN A 156 20.96 -7.64 9.69
N PRO A 157 21.49 -7.60 8.45
CA PRO A 157 20.88 -6.85 7.35
C PRO A 157 19.60 -7.57 6.91
N ASN A 158 18.58 -7.54 7.75
CA ASN A 158 17.34 -8.25 7.48
C ASN A 158 16.50 -7.42 6.51
N GLU A 159 16.11 -8.09 5.42
CA GLU A 159 15.09 -7.69 4.47
C GLU A 159 13.81 -7.29 5.21
N GLY A 160 13.45 -6.01 5.16
CA GLY A 160 12.14 -5.58 5.65
C GLY A 160 11.10 -5.87 4.58
N LYS A 161 10.11 -6.73 4.88
CA LYS A 161 9.04 -7.09 3.94
C LYS A 161 7.71 -6.51 4.42
N GLY A 162 7.27 -5.44 3.76
CA GLY A 162 6.05 -4.73 4.13
C GLY A 162 4.93 -4.96 3.12
N PHE A 163 3.72 -5.11 3.63
CA PHE A 163 2.51 -5.26 2.82
C PHE A 163 1.50 -4.23 3.28
N TYR A 164 1.00 -3.41 2.36
CA TYR A 164 -0.12 -2.52 2.63
C TYR A 164 -1.20 -2.72 1.57
N THR A 165 -2.39 -3.13 1.99
CA THR A 165 -3.57 -3.18 1.13
C THR A 165 -4.58 -2.13 1.53
N ILE A 166 -5.06 -1.33 0.56
CA ILE A 166 -6.23 -0.47 0.73
C ILE A 166 -7.36 -0.93 -0.19
N SER A 167 -8.47 -1.35 0.41
CA SER A 167 -9.72 -1.70 -0.29
C SER A 167 -10.87 -0.76 0.03
N GLY A 168 -10.68 0.15 0.99
CA GLY A 168 -11.67 1.13 1.41
C GLY A 168 -11.04 2.26 2.23
N GLY A 169 -11.80 3.33 2.50
CA GLY A 169 -11.35 4.43 3.35
C GLY A 169 -10.48 5.47 2.63
N THR A 170 -9.68 6.21 3.40
CA THR A 170 -8.84 7.31 2.89
C THR A 170 -7.40 7.18 3.40
N LEU A 171 -6.44 7.12 2.48
CA LEU A 171 -5.03 7.45 2.73
C LEU A 171 -4.82 8.90 2.25
N THR A 172 -4.36 9.78 3.15
CA THR A 172 -4.10 11.19 2.83
C THR A 172 -2.80 11.66 3.46
N TYR A 173 -2.29 12.81 3.05
CA TYR A 173 -1.22 13.52 3.75
C TYR A 173 -1.76 14.75 4.48
N ALA A 174 -1.05 15.18 5.53
CA ALA A 174 -1.34 16.43 6.22
C ALA A 174 -0.95 17.62 5.33
N ALA A 175 -1.91 18.51 5.05
CA ALA A 175 -1.70 19.64 4.13
C ALA A 175 -0.54 20.58 4.54
N ALA A 176 -0.33 20.74 5.86
CA ALA A 176 0.73 21.58 6.42
C ALA A 176 2.15 20.99 6.23
N ASN A 177 2.26 19.70 5.89
CA ASN A 177 3.54 19.01 5.80
C ASN A 177 4.02 18.88 4.36
N SER A 178 5.29 19.20 4.14
CA SER A 178 5.96 19.19 2.84
C SER A 178 6.44 17.81 2.38
N GLU A 179 6.25 16.77 3.21
CA GLU A 179 6.71 15.42 2.89
C GLU A 179 5.59 14.53 2.36
N GLY A 180 4.61 14.15 3.21
CA GLY A 180 3.42 13.39 2.82
C GLY A 180 3.68 12.17 1.92
N GLY A 181 4.83 11.51 2.11
CA GLY A 181 5.41 10.60 1.13
C GLY A 181 5.07 9.12 1.38
N LEU A 182 4.74 8.40 0.31
CA LEU A 182 4.59 6.96 0.28
C LEU A 182 5.83 6.32 -0.38
N TYR A 183 6.53 5.47 0.37
CA TYR A 183 7.76 4.80 -0.03
C TYR A 183 7.51 3.30 -0.07
N VAL A 184 7.49 2.71 -1.27
CA VAL A 184 7.23 1.29 -1.50
C VAL A 184 8.53 0.62 -1.92
N GLY A 185 9.14 -0.15 -1.01
CA GLY A 185 10.47 -0.71 -1.23
C GLY A 185 11.53 0.37 -1.52
N ALA A 186 11.30 1.63 -1.12
CA ALA A 186 12.13 2.77 -1.49
C ALA A 186 12.87 3.37 -0.26
N ALA A 187 13.10 2.57 0.77
CA ALA A 187 13.62 3.04 2.05
C ALA A 187 15.14 2.81 2.19
N GLY A 188 15.95 3.84 1.88
CA GLY A 188 17.30 4.05 2.44
C GLY A 188 18.48 3.23 1.88
N SER A 189 19.67 3.62 2.33
CA SER A 189 20.90 3.74 1.52
C SER A 189 21.73 2.47 1.31
N ASP A 190 21.46 1.37 2.01
CA ASP A 190 22.43 0.25 2.06
C ASP A 190 21.81 -1.15 2.30
N GLY A 191 20.47 -1.29 2.21
CA GLY A 191 19.77 -2.55 2.52
C GLY A 191 18.68 -2.93 1.51
N GLN A 192 18.33 -4.22 1.47
CA GLN A 192 17.25 -4.76 0.61
C GLN A 192 15.87 -4.51 1.24
N ALA A 193 15.18 -3.50 0.72
CA ALA A 193 13.84 -3.09 1.13
C ALA A 193 12.80 -3.71 0.18
N GLU A 194 11.88 -4.56 0.67
CA GLU A 194 10.83 -5.16 -0.16
C GLU A 194 9.44 -4.70 0.28
N GLY A 195 8.78 -3.89 -0.55
CA GLY A 195 7.46 -3.35 -0.25
C GLY A 195 6.43 -3.71 -1.30
N THR A 196 5.22 -4.05 -0.87
CA THR A 196 4.05 -4.17 -1.76
C THR A 196 2.92 -3.26 -1.27
N PHE A 197 2.48 -2.36 -2.14
CA PHE A 197 1.28 -1.55 -1.93
C PHE A 197 0.19 -2.00 -2.91
N THR A 198 -0.90 -2.54 -2.37
CA THR A 198 -2.03 -3.07 -3.14
C THR A 198 -3.22 -2.14 -3.03
N VAL A 199 -3.77 -1.72 -4.16
CA VAL A 199 -5.06 -1.04 -4.28
C VAL A 199 -6.09 -2.03 -4.78
N ALA A 200 -7.04 -2.37 -3.93
CA ALA A 200 -8.06 -3.38 -4.22
C ALA A 200 -9.40 -2.72 -4.52
N GLY A 201 -9.81 -2.75 -5.79
CA GLY A 201 -11.06 -2.16 -6.25
C GLY A 201 -11.13 -0.65 -6.12
N LYS A 202 -12.37 -0.12 -6.04
CA LYS A 202 -12.63 1.34 -6.02
C LYS A 202 -12.98 1.95 -4.68
N GLY A 203 -12.93 1.18 -3.60
CA GLY A 203 -13.36 1.67 -2.28
C GLY A 203 -12.42 2.70 -1.66
N GLY A 204 -11.14 2.73 -2.08
CA GLY A 204 -10.11 3.58 -1.48
C GLY A 204 -10.05 5.00 -2.07
N LYS A 205 -9.72 5.98 -1.23
CA LYS A 205 -9.28 7.33 -1.66
C LYS A 205 -7.81 7.49 -1.29
N ILE A 206 -6.95 7.64 -2.29
CA ILE A 206 -5.51 7.65 -2.08
C ILE A 206 -4.96 8.97 -2.58
N ASN A 207 -4.52 9.80 -1.65
CA ASN A 207 -3.88 11.08 -1.92
C ASN A 207 -2.56 11.11 -1.18
N VAL A 208 -1.46 11.22 -1.92
CA VAL A 208 -0.11 11.32 -1.37
C VAL A 208 0.57 12.53 -1.99
N ARG A 209 1.51 13.14 -1.26
CA ARG A 209 2.27 14.25 -1.82
C ARG A 209 3.34 13.71 -2.77
N LYS A 210 4.01 12.63 -2.37
CA LYS A 210 5.10 11.99 -3.11
C LYS A 210 4.90 10.48 -3.12
N LEU A 211 5.24 9.83 -4.23
CA LEU A 211 5.23 8.39 -4.40
C LEU A 211 6.60 7.93 -4.89
N TYR A 212 7.20 6.99 -4.15
CA TYR A 212 8.51 6.42 -4.46
C TYR A 212 8.42 4.91 -4.48
N VAL A 213 8.85 4.28 -5.57
CA VAL A 213 8.76 2.84 -5.78
C VAL A 213 10.12 2.29 -6.17
N GLY A 214 10.64 1.35 -5.38
CA GLY A 214 11.98 0.76 -5.55
C GLY A 214 13.14 1.68 -5.13
N SER A 215 13.00 2.99 -5.38
CA SER A 215 14.02 3.98 -5.03
C SER A 215 13.42 5.37 -4.80
N ASP A 216 14.03 6.13 -3.89
CA ASP A 216 13.75 7.57 -3.68
C ASP A 216 14.74 8.47 -4.43
N GLY A 217 15.49 7.92 -5.40
CA GLY A 217 16.51 8.64 -6.18
C GLY A 217 17.85 8.80 -5.45
N LYS A 218 17.98 8.23 -4.26
CA LYS A 218 19.26 8.03 -3.56
C LYS A 218 19.72 6.60 -3.78
N ASN A 219 20.92 6.24 -3.34
CA ASN A 219 21.48 4.88 -3.42
C ASN A 219 20.62 3.85 -2.66
N ALA A 220 19.42 3.55 -3.12
CA ALA A 220 18.47 2.64 -2.48
C ALA A 220 18.47 1.33 -3.27
N LYS A 221 18.61 0.21 -2.56
CA LYS A 221 18.65 -1.14 -3.16
C LYS A 221 17.36 -1.89 -2.86
N GLY A 222 16.22 -1.34 -3.25
CA GLY A 222 14.93 -1.87 -2.86
C GLY A 222 14.07 -2.35 -4.02
N THR A 223 13.15 -3.27 -3.73
CA THR A 223 12.13 -3.75 -4.65
C THR A 223 10.77 -3.25 -4.18
N GLY A 224 10.18 -2.32 -4.92
CA GLY A 224 8.84 -1.81 -4.69
C GLY A 224 7.85 -2.40 -5.67
N THR A 225 6.73 -2.91 -5.18
CA THR A 225 5.62 -3.42 -6.00
C THR A 225 4.38 -2.56 -5.77
N LEU A 226 3.82 -2.00 -6.83
CA LEU A 226 2.46 -1.50 -6.84
C LEU A 226 1.56 -2.55 -7.46
N GLU A 227 0.51 -2.93 -6.75
CA GLU A 227 -0.47 -3.89 -7.21
C GLU A 227 -1.84 -3.24 -7.32
N PHE A 228 -2.53 -3.45 -8.44
CA PHE A 228 -3.89 -3.00 -8.66
C PHE A 228 -4.78 -4.20 -8.96
N GLU A 229 -5.74 -4.46 -8.08
CA GLU A 229 -6.77 -5.48 -8.28
C GLU A 229 -8.00 -4.79 -8.85
N LEU A 230 -8.26 -5.00 -10.14
CA LEU A 230 -9.34 -4.34 -10.87
C LEU A 230 -10.70 -4.99 -10.59
N GLU A 231 -11.70 -4.15 -10.38
CA GLU A 231 -13.12 -4.50 -10.41
C GLU A 231 -13.72 -4.19 -11.81
N PRO A 232 -14.91 -4.71 -12.15
CA PRO A 232 -15.57 -4.45 -13.44
C PRO A 232 -15.67 -2.97 -13.82
N ASP A 233 -15.79 -2.09 -12.83
CA ASP A 233 -15.88 -0.65 -13.06
C ASP A 233 -14.52 0.04 -12.97
N GLY A 234 -13.48 -0.58 -12.38
CA GLY A 234 -12.10 -0.13 -12.38
C GLY A 234 -11.39 -0.29 -11.05
N VAL A 235 -10.48 0.63 -10.75
CA VAL A 235 -9.70 0.65 -9.51
C VAL A 235 -9.51 2.09 -9.07
N SER A 236 -9.28 2.31 -7.78
CA SER A 236 -8.90 3.63 -7.28
C SER A 236 -7.52 4.04 -7.79
N ALA A 237 -7.42 5.24 -8.36
CA ALA A 237 -6.13 5.82 -8.70
C ALA A 237 -5.40 6.31 -7.44
N ILE A 238 -4.06 6.25 -7.49
CA ILE A 238 -3.19 6.96 -6.55
C ILE A 238 -3.05 8.40 -7.05
N ASN A 239 -3.57 9.38 -6.32
CA ASN A 239 -3.39 10.79 -6.66
C ASN A 239 -2.12 11.31 -6.01
N VAL A 240 -1.21 11.87 -6.81
CA VAL A 240 0.10 12.33 -6.38
C VAL A 240 0.26 13.82 -6.67
N ALA A 241 0.43 14.62 -5.63
CA ALA A 241 0.45 16.08 -5.76
C ALA A 241 1.75 16.65 -6.36
N GLU A 242 2.91 16.05 -6.05
CA GLU A 242 4.21 16.62 -6.41
C GLU A 242 5.10 15.69 -7.24
N ALA A 243 5.46 14.52 -6.72
CA ALA A 243 6.54 13.74 -7.31
C ALA A 243 6.25 12.24 -7.33
N VAL A 244 6.54 11.62 -8.46
CA VAL A 244 6.58 10.15 -8.63
C VAL A 244 7.97 9.76 -9.10
N LEU A 245 8.69 8.92 -8.32
CA LEU A 245 9.94 8.29 -8.76
C LEU A 245 9.75 6.78 -8.80
N LEU A 246 10.05 6.20 -9.95
CA LEU A 246 10.03 4.77 -10.21
C LEU A 246 11.44 4.34 -10.57
N ASP A 247 12.04 3.48 -9.75
CA ASP A 247 13.40 2.97 -9.99
C ASP A 247 14.43 4.08 -10.33
N ALA A 248 14.37 5.19 -9.59
CA ALA A 248 15.14 6.38 -9.94
C ALA A 248 16.63 6.33 -9.50
N SER A 249 17.17 5.15 -9.14
CA SER A 249 18.60 4.97 -8.83
C SER A 249 19.30 4.05 -9.81
N ALA A 250 20.57 4.31 -10.07
CA ALA A 250 21.35 3.58 -11.07
C ALA A 250 21.73 2.14 -10.66
N ASP A 251 21.54 1.76 -9.39
CA ASP A 251 22.03 0.50 -8.83
C ASP A 251 20.91 -0.32 -8.17
N GLU A 252 20.68 -1.54 -8.69
CA GLU A 252 19.99 -2.69 -8.05
C GLU A 252 18.56 -2.51 -7.50
N SER A 253 17.96 -1.32 -7.57
CA SER A 253 16.55 -1.10 -7.27
C SER A 253 15.64 -1.69 -8.35
N LYS A 254 14.38 -1.94 -7.98
CA LYS A 254 13.33 -2.40 -8.89
C LYS A 254 11.98 -1.77 -8.56
N ALA A 255 11.31 -1.23 -9.56
CA ALA A 255 9.90 -0.86 -9.53
C ALA A 255 9.06 -1.86 -10.33
N ILE A 256 8.14 -2.54 -9.65
CA ILE A 256 7.28 -3.57 -10.22
C ILE A 256 5.84 -3.07 -10.21
N LEU A 257 5.15 -3.27 -11.34
CA LEU A 257 3.72 -3.09 -11.47
C LEU A 257 3.04 -4.46 -11.61
N VAL A 258 2.00 -4.69 -10.82
CA VAL A 258 1.14 -5.85 -10.94
C VAL A 258 -0.29 -5.35 -11.15
N VAL A 259 -0.96 -5.89 -12.15
CA VAL A 259 -2.35 -5.59 -12.45
C VAL A 259 -3.09 -6.91 -12.63
N ASN A 260 -4.08 -7.13 -11.78
CA ASN A 260 -4.88 -8.35 -11.76
C ASN A 260 -6.36 -8.01 -11.90
N ALA A 261 -7.15 -8.93 -12.43
CA ALA A 261 -8.60 -8.83 -12.50
C ALA A 261 -9.20 -10.23 -12.34
N ASP A 262 -9.95 -10.46 -11.27
CA ASP A 262 -10.43 -11.81 -10.95
C ASP A 262 -11.60 -12.23 -11.85
N MET A 263 -12.68 -11.44 -11.85
CA MET A 263 -13.91 -11.79 -12.56
C MET A 263 -14.07 -11.06 -13.88
N SER A 264 -13.73 -9.77 -13.93
CA SER A 264 -13.88 -8.91 -15.10
C SER A 264 -13.01 -7.66 -14.97
N ALA A 265 -12.68 -7.01 -16.08
CA ALA A 265 -12.00 -5.71 -16.09
C ALA A 265 -12.76 -4.67 -16.95
N PRO A 266 -12.52 -3.36 -16.75
CA PRO A 266 -13.21 -2.32 -17.52
C PRO A 266 -12.82 -2.30 -18.99
N LYS A 267 -13.78 -2.22 -19.90
CA LYS A 267 -13.53 -2.01 -21.35
C LYS A 267 -13.32 -0.52 -21.68
N THR A 268 -12.48 0.15 -20.91
CA THR A 268 -12.16 1.57 -21.01
C THR A 268 -10.76 1.82 -20.46
N ASP A 269 -10.22 3.01 -20.70
CA ASP A 269 -8.93 3.42 -20.14
C ASP A 269 -9.00 3.50 -18.61
N ILE A 270 -7.92 3.11 -17.94
CA ILE A 270 -7.82 3.03 -16.48
C ILE A 270 -6.62 3.84 -16.03
N VAL A 271 -6.84 4.87 -15.23
CA VAL A 271 -5.76 5.62 -14.59
C VAL A 271 -5.35 4.89 -13.31
N LEU A 272 -4.08 4.53 -13.20
CA LEU A 272 -3.51 3.86 -12.03
C LEU A 272 -2.87 4.88 -11.08
N ILE A 273 -2.11 5.82 -11.64
CA ILE A 273 -1.47 6.92 -10.91
C ILE A 273 -1.80 8.21 -11.65
N ASN A 274 -2.48 9.11 -10.95
CA ASN A 274 -2.80 10.46 -11.40
C ASN A 274 -1.78 11.44 -10.83
N ILE A 275 -1.08 12.17 -11.70
CA ILE A 275 -0.03 13.11 -11.30
C ILE A 275 -0.56 14.54 -11.47
N GLU A 276 -0.72 15.26 -10.35
CA GLU A 276 -1.33 16.58 -10.39
C GLU A 276 -0.42 17.64 -11.04
N GLY A 277 -1.06 18.59 -11.71
CA GLY A 277 -0.39 19.73 -12.34
C GLY A 277 0.38 19.35 -13.61
N ALA A 278 1.53 19.99 -13.81
CA ALA A 278 2.40 19.75 -14.96
C ALA A 278 3.55 18.75 -14.66
N ASN A 279 3.53 18.11 -13.50
CA ASN A 279 4.57 17.18 -13.06
C ASN A 279 4.49 15.86 -13.82
N SER A 280 5.60 15.14 -13.92
CA SER A 280 5.67 13.82 -14.54
C SER A 280 6.43 12.84 -13.65
N ALA A 281 6.20 11.54 -13.87
CA ALA A 281 7.03 10.52 -13.25
C ALA A 281 8.49 10.64 -13.72
N THR A 282 9.42 10.40 -12.80
CA THR A 282 10.84 10.19 -13.10
C THR A 282 11.11 8.69 -13.07
N GLY A 283 11.64 8.15 -14.17
CA GLY A 283 11.84 6.72 -14.36
C GLY A 283 10.57 5.98 -14.82
N VAL A 284 10.64 4.67 -14.85
CA VAL A 284 9.58 3.75 -15.32
C VAL A 284 9.54 2.52 -14.42
N PHE A 285 8.48 1.72 -14.51
CA PHE A 285 8.51 0.37 -13.95
C PHE A 285 9.48 -0.50 -14.75
N ASP A 286 10.20 -1.39 -14.06
CA ASP A 286 11.02 -2.43 -14.67
C ASP A 286 10.14 -3.50 -15.30
N THR A 287 9.10 -3.91 -14.56
CA THR A 287 8.20 -4.98 -14.98
C THR A 287 6.73 -4.68 -14.73
N ILE A 288 5.89 -5.23 -15.60
CA ILE A 288 4.43 -5.30 -15.48
C ILE A 288 4.02 -6.76 -15.62
N ASN A 289 3.37 -7.32 -14.60
CA ASN A 289 2.98 -8.74 -14.56
C ASN A 289 4.14 -9.69 -14.92
N GLY A 290 5.36 -9.35 -14.49
CA GLY A 290 6.59 -10.12 -14.72
C GLY A 290 7.27 -9.94 -16.08
N ALA A 291 6.69 -9.17 -17.01
CA ALA A 291 7.29 -8.81 -18.31
C ALA A 291 7.84 -7.37 -18.28
N ALA A 292 8.75 -7.00 -19.20
CA ALA A 292 9.33 -5.65 -19.23
C ALA A 292 8.27 -4.54 -19.43
N ALA A 293 8.27 -3.51 -18.60
CA ALA A 293 7.24 -2.45 -18.57
C ALA A 293 7.59 -1.19 -19.38
N ALA A 294 7.78 -1.35 -20.69
CA ALA A 294 7.97 -0.23 -21.61
C ALA A 294 6.65 0.50 -21.96
N GLU A 295 6.72 1.79 -22.30
CA GLU A 295 5.60 2.53 -22.88
C GLU A 295 5.00 1.77 -24.08
N GLY A 296 3.68 1.62 -24.11
CA GLY A 296 2.94 0.97 -25.18
C GLY A 296 2.99 -0.57 -25.18
N CYS A 297 3.67 -1.19 -24.20
CA CYS A 297 3.69 -2.64 -24.06
C CYS A 297 2.28 -3.19 -23.80
N ASP A 298 2.03 -4.39 -24.30
CA ASP A 298 0.73 -5.04 -24.14
C ASP A 298 0.57 -5.60 -22.72
N VAL A 299 -0.60 -5.34 -22.14
CA VAL A 299 -1.01 -5.84 -20.83
C VAL A 299 -2.25 -6.68 -21.04
N LEU A 300 -2.05 -8.01 -21.01
CA LEU A 300 -3.14 -8.97 -21.11
C LEU A 300 -3.61 -9.34 -19.70
N LEU A 301 -4.85 -9.01 -19.39
CA LEU A 301 -5.52 -9.46 -18.17
C LEU A 301 -6.46 -10.62 -18.50
N LYS A 302 -6.24 -11.76 -17.86
CA LYS A 302 -7.11 -12.93 -17.96
C LYS A 302 -8.04 -12.93 -16.77
N ALA A 303 -9.30 -12.60 -16.99
CA ALA A 303 -10.34 -12.61 -15.98
C ALA A 303 -11.31 -13.79 -16.20
N GLY A 304 -12.16 -14.07 -15.21
CA GLY A 304 -13.14 -15.15 -15.30
C GLY A 304 -14.09 -15.06 -16.50
N ASP A 305 -14.42 -13.84 -16.95
CA ASP A 305 -15.32 -13.60 -18.09
C ASP A 305 -14.62 -13.38 -19.45
N GLY A 306 -13.29 -13.41 -19.48
CA GLY A 306 -12.50 -13.37 -20.71
C GLY A 306 -11.19 -12.60 -20.61
N ASP A 307 -10.63 -12.33 -21.78
CA ASP A 307 -9.34 -11.67 -21.95
C ASP A 307 -9.52 -10.17 -22.25
N TYR A 308 -8.78 -9.33 -21.53
CA TYR A 308 -8.78 -7.88 -21.68
C TYR A 308 -7.40 -7.41 -22.08
N ASN A 309 -7.35 -6.59 -23.13
CA ASN A 309 -6.10 -6.12 -23.70
C ASN A 309 -5.97 -4.63 -23.44
N TYR A 310 -4.85 -4.25 -22.82
CA TYR A 310 -4.49 -2.85 -22.60
C TYR A 310 -3.08 -2.57 -23.09
N LYS A 311 -2.74 -1.29 -23.15
CA LYS A 311 -1.37 -0.82 -23.29
C LYS A 311 -0.98 0.05 -22.10
N LEU A 312 0.19 -0.20 -21.52
CA LEU A 312 0.74 0.67 -20.49
C LEU A 312 1.12 2.02 -21.10
N THR A 313 0.77 3.13 -20.45
CA THR A 313 1.20 4.47 -20.85
C THR A 313 1.58 5.30 -19.63
N TYR A 314 2.65 6.09 -19.77
CA TYR A 314 3.14 7.09 -18.81
C TYR A 314 2.68 8.52 -19.19
N LYS A 315 1.74 8.60 -20.16
CA LYS A 315 1.04 9.83 -20.60
C LYS A 315 -0.46 9.57 -20.75
N GLY A 316 -1.06 8.97 -19.73
CA GLY A 316 -2.52 8.87 -19.58
C GLY A 316 -3.14 10.23 -19.26
N GLY A 317 -4.45 10.37 -19.48
CA GLY A 317 -5.25 11.49 -18.97
C GLY A 317 -4.75 12.89 -19.36
N SER A 318 -4.53 13.76 -18.37
CA SER A 318 -4.10 15.17 -18.55
C SER A 318 -2.68 15.34 -19.08
N GLY A 319 -1.96 14.24 -19.36
CA GLY A 319 -0.76 14.25 -20.18
C GLY A 319 0.46 13.56 -19.57
N ASN A 320 0.45 13.29 -18.26
CA ASN A 320 1.58 12.72 -17.51
C ASN A 320 1.20 11.54 -16.59
N ASP A 321 -0.05 11.04 -16.68
CA ASP A 321 -0.54 9.99 -15.79
C ASP A 321 0.00 8.61 -16.18
N ILE A 322 0.05 7.69 -15.24
CA ILE A 322 0.33 6.28 -15.52
C ILE A 322 -1.00 5.54 -15.62
N ALA A 323 -1.27 4.99 -16.80
CA ALA A 323 -2.56 4.42 -17.15
C ALA A 323 -2.45 3.17 -18.02
N LEU A 324 -3.56 2.43 -18.10
CA LEU A 324 -3.79 1.34 -19.04
C LEU A 324 -4.79 1.82 -20.09
N LYS A 325 -4.37 1.85 -21.36
CA LYS A 325 -5.25 2.19 -22.49
C LYS A 325 -5.91 0.96 -23.06
N TYR A 326 -7.23 0.92 -23.09
CA TYR A 326 -7.97 -0.25 -23.55
C TYR A 326 -7.83 -0.42 -25.08
N VAL A 327 -7.44 -1.63 -25.50
CA VAL A 327 -7.32 -1.98 -26.92
C VAL A 327 -8.53 -2.81 -27.33
N LYS A 328 -9.44 -2.17 -28.06
CA LYS A 328 -10.56 -2.88 -28.68
C LYS A 328 -10.02 -3.78 -29.79
N LEU A 329 -10.07 -5.10 -29.59
CA LEU A 329 -9.80 -6.05 -30.66
C LEU A 329 -10.97 -6.02 -31.65
N THR A 330 -10.73 -5.46 -32.82
CA THR A 330 -11.65 -5.64 -33.97
C THR A 330 -11.35 -7.01 -34.56
N PRO A 331 -12.31 -7.95 -34.60
CA PRO A 331 -12.11 -9.20 -35.34
C PRO A 331 -11.71 -8.84 -36.77
N LYS A 332 -10.58 -9.36 -37.26
CA LYS A 332 -10.29 -9.26 -38.70
C LYS A 332 -11.50 -9.85 -39.41
N ALA A 333 -12.17 -9.05 -40.26
CA ALA A 333 -13.14 -9.58 -41.18
C ALA A 333 -12.45 -10.73 -41.92
N GLN A 334 -12.97 -11.96 -41.77
CA GLN A 334 -12.59 -13.04 -42.66
C GLN A 334 -12.84 -12.50 -44.06
N ALA A 335 -11.79 -12.41 -44.87
CA ALA A 335 -11.93 -12.11 -46.28
C ALA A 335 -12.80 -13.24 -46.86
N ALA A 336 -14.12 -13.01 -46.91
CA ALA A 336 -15.03 -13.89 -47.60
C ALA A 336 -14.58 -13.88 -49.07
N ASP A 337 -14.25 -15.06 -49.56
CA ASP A 337 -13.75 -15.32 -50.90
C ASP A 337 -14.54 -14.54 -51.96
N ALA A 338 -13.95 -13.45 -52.46
CA ALA A 338 -14.45 -12.70 -53.61
C ALA A 338 -14.31 -13.48 -54.94
N ASN A 339 -14.02 -14.79 -54.89
CA ASN A 339 -13.88 -15.66 -56.07
C ASN A 339 -15.12 -16.53 -56.36
N ALA A 340 -16.23 -16.39 -55.63
CA ALA A 340 -17.45 -17.17 -55.89
C ALA A 340 -18.36 -16.61 -57.01
N ALA A 341 -18.02 -15.48 -57.66
CA ALA A 341 -18.84 -14.87 -58.72
C ALA A 341 -18.24 -14.96 -60.13
N LYS A 342 -17.42 -15.99 -60.40
CA LYS A 342 -17.07 -16.40 -61.77
C LYS A 342 -17.49 -17.86 -61.98
N LYS A 343 -18.77 -18.07 -62.26
CA LYS A 343 -19.29 -19.20 -63.04
C LYS A 343 -20.69 -18.90 -63.53
#